data_AF-A0A520Y140-F1
#
_entry.id   AF-A0A520Y140-F1
#
_cell.length_a   1.000
_cell.length_b   1.000
_cell.length_c   1.000
_cell.angle_alpha   90.00
_cell.angle_beta   90.00
_cell.angle_gamma   90.00
#
_symmetry.space_group_name_H-M   'P 1'
#
loop_
_entity.id
_entity.type
_entity.pdbx_description
1 polymer ?
#
loop_
_entity_poly.entity_id
_entity_poly.type
_entity_poly.pdbx_seq_one_letter_code
_entity_poly.pdbx_strand_id
1 'polypeptide(L)'
;MDWEVILKGLGLLIFGALFIWFGIDGWRHRREERINLIEAAILKAGKEDEPLPFNRWDRTMAYVQPVLMLIFGPLMILFGVAILSLLGE
;
A
#
# COMPACT_ATOMS: atom_id res chain seq x y z
N MET A 1 -4.32 8.84 30.05
CA MET A 1 -3.16 9.25 29.23
C MET A 1 -2.52 8.02 28.60
N ASP A 2 -2.17 7.02 29.41
CA ASP A 2 -1.48 5.79 28.96
C ASP A 2 -2.27 5.00 27.90
N TRP A 3 -3.58 4.93 28.04
CA TRP A 3 -4.45 4.25 27.07
C TRP A 3 -4.36 4.82 25.65
N GLU A 4 -4.23 6.15 25.51
CA GLU A 4 -4.06 6.79 24.21
C GLU A 4 -2.71 6.45 23.59
N VAL A 5 -1.66 6.37 24.42
CA VAL A 5 -0.31 6.01 23.98
C VAL A 5 -0.28 4.56 23.50
N ILE A 6 -0.90 3.65 24.24
CA ILE A 6 -1.04 2.24 23.86
C ILE A 6 -1.79 2.11 22.54
N LEU A 7 -2.93 2.79 22.39
CA LEU A 7 -3.70 2.77 21.15
C LEU A 7 -2.93 3.33 19.96
N LYS A 8 -2.18 4.42 20.13
CA LYS A 8 -1.33 4.99 19.08
C LYS A 8 -0.19 4.04 18.69
N GLY A 9 0.46 3.43 19.67
CA GLY A 9 1.52 2.45 19.45
C GLY A 9 1.01 1.22 18.71
N LEU A 10 -0.07 0.60 19.20
CA LEU A 10 -0.70 -0.54 18.52
C LEU A 10 -1.23 -0.18 17.13
N GLY A 11 -1.81 1.01 16.97
CA GLY A 11 -2.25 1.52 15.68
C GLY A 11 -1.09 1.58 14.69
N LEU A 12 0.04 2.18 15.08
CA LEU A 12 1.25 2.24 14.25
C LEU A 12 1.77 0.85 13.85
N LEU A 13 1.74 -0.13 14.76
CA LEU A 13 2.13 -1.51 14.46
C LEU A 13 1.20 -2.17 13.44
N ILE A 14 -0.12 -2.06 13.65
CA ILE A 14 -1.12 -2.67 12.76
C ILE A 14 -1.06 -2.03 11.38
N PHE A 15 -1.07 -0.69 11.30
CA PHE A 15 -1.00 0.01 10.02
C PHE A 15 0.35 -0.17 9.33
N GLY A 16 1.44 -0.24 10.09
CA GLY A 16 2.77 -0.54 9.55
C GLY A 16 2.83 -1.92 8.89
N ALA A 17 2.27 -2.94 9.54
CA ALA A 17 2.15 -4.29 8.97
C ALA A 17 1.25 -4.32 7.74
N LEU A 18 0.10 -3.61 7.77
CA LEU A 18 -0.79 -3.47 6.61
C LEU A 18 -0.09 -2.76 5.44
N PHE A 19 0.69 -1.71 5.70
CA PHE A 19 1.47 -1.01 4.68
C PHE A 19 2.51 -1.93 4.03
N ILE A 20 3.20 -2.74 4.82
CA ILE A 20 4.13 -3.74 4.27
C ILE A 20 3.36 -4.74 3.41
N TRP A 21 2.23 -5.27 3.90
CA TRP A 21 1.41 -6.21 3.14
C TRP A 21 0.98 -5.61 1.80
N PHE A 22 0.34 -4.44 1.81
CA PHE A 22 -0.11 -3.77 0.59
C PHE A 22 1.04 -3.34 -0.31
N GLY A 23 2.19 -3.01 0.26
CA GLY A 23 3.42 -2.73 -0.47
C GLY A 23 3.95 -3.96 -1.21
N ILE A 24 4.00 -5.11 -0.55
CA ILE A 24 4.41 -6.40 -1.14
C ILE A 24 3.40 -6.81 -2.21
N ASP A 25 2.11 -6.77 -1.88
CA ASP A 25 1.02 -7.11 -2.79
C ASP A 25 1.01 -6.21 -4.03
N GLY A 26 1.09 -4.90 -3.82
CA GLY A 26 1.18 -3.91 -4.88
C GLY A 26 2.45 -4.06 -5.72
N TRP A 27 3.59 -4.43 -5.11
CA TRP A 27 4.83 -4.71 -5.83
C TRP A 27 4.76 -6.00 -6.63
N ARG A 28 4.11 -7.04 -6.11
CA ARG A 28 3.91 -8.33 -6.79
C ARG A 28 3.03 -8.16 -8.01
N HIS A 29 1.92 -7.45 -7.86
CA HIS A 29 0.95 -7.20 -8.94
C HIS A 29 1.28 -5.92 -9.76
N ARG A 30 2.49 -5.35 -9.63
CA ARG A 30 2.87 -4.11 -10.36
C ARG A 30 3.06 -4.30 -11.86
N ARG A 31 3.37 -5.54 -12.27
CA ARG A 31 3.59 -5.91 -13.68
C ARG A 31 2.40 -6.63 -14.30
N GLU A 32 1.41 -6.99 -13.49
CA GLU A 32 0.11 -7.40 -14.00
C GLU A 32 -0.55 -6.11 -14.49
N GLU A 33 -0.59 -5.94 -15.80
CA GLU A 33 -1.16 -4.78 -16.47
C GLU A 33 -2.58 -4.55 -15.92
N ARG A 34 -2.73 -3.58 -15.02
CA ARG A 34 -4.02 -3.23 -14.42
C ARG A 34 -4.91 -2.60 -15.47
N ILE A 35 -5.50 -3.40 -16.34
CA ILE A 35 -6.77 -3.03 -16.95
C ILE A 35 -7.70 -2.77 -15.77
N ASN A 36 -8.19 -1.53 -15.64
CA ASN A 36 -9.10 -1.16 -14.56
C ASN A 36 -10.31 -2.13 -14.58
N LEU A 37 -10.90 -2.53 -13.45
CA LEU A 37 -11.98 -3.53 -13.42
C LEU A 37 -13.17 -3.12 -14.32
N ILE A 38 -13.40 -1.81 -14.43
CA ILE A 38 -14.39 -1.18 -15.31
C ILE A 38 -13.97 -1.29 -16.78
N GLU A 39 -12.70 -1.14 -17.07
CA GLU A 39 -12.10 -1.26 -18.39
C GLU A 39 -12.07 -2.72 -18.85
N ALA A 40 -11.86 -3.68 -17.94
CA ALA A 40 -11.99 -5.11 -18.20
C ALA A 40 -13.44 -5.51 -18.47
N ALA A 41 -14.40 -4.88 -17.80
CA ALA A 41 -15.83 -5.08 -18.05
C ALA A 41 -16.27 -4.49 -19.41
N ILE A 42 -15.74 -3.32 -19.78
CA ILE A 42 -16.00 -2.67 -21.08
C ILE A 42 -15.32 -3.43 -22.23
N LEU A 43 -14.08 -3.89 -22.07
CA LEU A 43 -13.35 -4.70 -23.06
C LEU A 43 -14.03 -6.06 -23.30
N LYS A 44 -14.53 -6.70 -22.24
CA LYS A 44 -15.34 -7.93 -22.35
C LYS A 44 -16.66 -7.71 -23.09
N ALA A 45 -17.23 -6.51 -23.02
CA ALA A 45 -18.43 -6.13 -23.75
C ALA A 45 -18.15 -5.69 -25.20
N GLY A 46 -16.97 -5.12 -25.46
CA GLY A 46 -16.61 -4.46 -26.72
C GLY A 46 -15.95 -5.33 -27.80
N LYS A 47 -15.37 -6.50 -27.47
CA LYS A 47 -14.64 -7.38 -28.42
C LYS A 47 -13.52 -6.68 -29.23
N GLU A 48 -12.89 -5.63 -28.69
CA GLU A 48 -11.76 -4.97 -29.34
C GLU A 48 -10.45 -5.45 -28.70
N ASP A 49 -9.54 -5.94 -29.54
CA ASP A 49 -8.17 -6.26 -29.20
C ASP A 49 -7.35 -4.96 -29.08
N GLU A 50 -6.67 -4.83 -27.95
CA GLU A 50 -5.67 -3.82 -27.57
C GLU A 50 -6.15 -2.49 -26.94
N PRO A 51 -5.90 -2.27 -25.63
CA PRO A 51 -5.82 -0.93 -25.09
C PRO A 51 -4.38 -0.38 -25.21
N LEU A 52 -4.18 0.60 -26.09
CA LEU A 52 -3.00 1.48 -26.08
C LEU A 52 -3.05 2.43 -24.86
N PRO A 53 -1.91 2.89 -24.32
CA PRO A 53 -1.68 2.85 -22.88
C PRO A 53 -1.85 4.19 -22.14
N PHE A 54 -2.36 4.07 -20.92
CA PHE A 54 -1.83 4.60 -19.66
C PHE A 54 -1.12 5.96 -19.69
N ASN A 55 -1.71 6.95 -19.05
CA ASN A 55 -1.00 8.18 -18.67
C ASN A 55 0.31 7.81 -17.93
N ARG A 56 1.43 8.47 -18.29
CA ARG A 56 2.76 8.18 -17.69
C ARG A 56 2.73 8.29 -16.17
N TRP A 57 1.86 9.15 -15.65
CA TRP A 57 1.64 9.35 -14.22
C TRP A 57 1.04 8.12 -13.53
N ASP A 58 0.03 7.49 -14.10
CA ASP A 58 -0.62 6.30 -13.49
C ASP A 58 0.34 5.12 -13.45
N ARG A 59 1.11 4.95 -14.53
CA ARG A 59 2.22 3.99 -14.55
C ARG A 59 3.24 4.30 -13.48
N THR A 60 3.65 5.56 -13.32
CA THR A 60 4.63 5.95 -12.28
C THR A 60 4.08 5.66 -10.88
N MET A 61 2.81 5.99 -10.61
CA MET A 61 2.16 5.76 -9.31
C MET A 61 2.05 4.27 -8.96
N ALA A 62 1.84 3.40 -9.95
CA ALA A 62 1.83 1.95 -9.74
C ALA A 62 3.17 1.39 -9.21
N TYR A 63 4.30 2.08 -9.45
CA TYR A 63 5.59 1.73 -8.87
C TYR A 63 5.88 2.51 -7.58
N VAL A 64 5.55 3.81 -7.56
CA VAL A 64 5.84 4.69 -6.43
C VAL A 64 5.04 4.30 -5.19
N GLN A 65 3.75 4.01 -5.33
CA GLN A 65 2.88 3.67 -4.20
C GLN A 65 3.39 2.46 -3.38
N PRO A 66 3.63 1.28 -3.97
CA PRO A 66 4.12 0.14 -3.20
C PRO A 66 5.51 0.39 -2.61
N VAL A 67 6.40 1.13 -3.29
CA VAL A 67 7.72 1.50 -2.75
C VAL A 67 7.56 2.38 -1.51
N LEU A 68 6.70 3.41 -1.56
CA LEU A 68 6.43 4.25 -0.39
C LEU A 68 5.82 3.44 0.75
N MET A 69 4.87 2.54 0.45
CA MET A 69 4.27 1.68 1.49
C MET A 69 5.30 0.76 2.15
N LEU A 70 6.25 0.20 1.38
CA LEU A 70 7.35 -0.61 1.88
C LEU A 70 8.39 0.18 2.70
N ILE A 71 8.48 1.50 2.52
CA ILE A 71 9.35 2.38 3.32
C ILE A 71 8.62 2.83 4.59
N PHE A 72 7.39 3.31 4.44
CA PHE A 72 6.62 3.84 5.57
C PHE A 72 6.15 2.74 6.52
N GLY A 73 5.85 1.52 6.02
CA GLY A 73 5.45 0.41 6.86
C GLY A 73 6.46 0.06 7.97
N PRO A 74 7.74 -0.21 7.65
CA PRO A 74 8.79 -0.42 8.64
C PRO A 74 9.02 0.78 9.56
N LEU A 75 8.96 2.01 9.04
CA LEU A 75 9.08 3.22 9.87
C LEU A 75 7.96 3.30 10.90
N MET A 76 6.72 3.04 10.50
CA MET A 76 5.57 3.01 11.42
C MET A 76 5.75 1.93 12.49
N ILE A 77 6.25 0.74 12.12
CA ILE A 77 6.55 -0.31 13.09
C ILE A 77 7.61 0.16 14.09
N LEU A 78 8.72 0.75 13.62
CA LEU A 78 9.79 1.26 14.49
C LEU A 78 9.25 2.32 15.47
N PHE A 79 8.45 3.27 15.00
CA PHE A 79 7.83 4.27 15.87
C PHE A 79 6.83 3.65 16.85
N GLY A 80 6.03 2.67 16.41
CA GLY A 80 5.09 1.95 17.25
C GLY A 80 5.78 1.21 18.39
N VAL A 81 6.88 0.50 18.09
CA VAL A 81 7.72 -0.16 19.08
C VAL A 81 8.34 0.86 20.03
N ALA A 82 8.97 1.92 19.52
CA ALA A 82 9.61 2.94 20.35
C ALA A 82 8.63 3.60 21.35
N ILE A 83 7.41 3.92 20.90
CA ILE A 83 6.36 4.51 21.75
C ILE A 83 5.93 3.54 22.85
N LEU A 84 5.76 2.26 22.54
CA LEU A 84 5.36 1.25 23.53
C LEU A 84 6.49 0.92 24.50
N SER A 85 7.74 0.90 24.04
CA SER A 85 8.92 0.70 24.88
C SER A 85 9.10 1.83 25.89
N LEU A 86 8.93 3.09 25.47
CA LEU A 86 9.00 4.26 26.37
C LEU A 86 7.87 4.31 27.41
N LEU A 87 6.77 3.58 27.22
CA LEU A 87 5.70 3.46 28.20
C LEU A 87 5.99 2.39 29.27
N GLY A 88 6.87 1.43 28.96
CA GLY A 88 7.25 0.33 29.86
C GLY A 88 8.46 0.64 30.76
N GLU A 89 9.17 1.73 30.50
CA GLU A 89 10.21 2.31 31.36
C GLU A 89 9.61 3.31 32.37
#